data_AF-A0A0Q5F6I4-F1
#
_entry.id   AF-A0A0Q5F6I4-F1
#
_cell.length_a   1.000
_cell.length_b   1.000
_cell.length_c   1.000
_cell.angle_alpha   90.00
_cell.angle_beta   90.00
_cell.angle_gamma   90.00
#
_symmetry.space_group_name_H-M   'P 1'
#
loop_
_entity.id
_entity.type
_entity.pdbx_description
1 polymer ?
#
loop_
_entity_poly.entity_id
_entity_poly.type
_entity_poly.pdbx_seq_one_letter_code
_entity_poly.pdbx_strand_id
1 'polypeptide(L)'
;MVISIKRGDKFPVTFTVNHDLASATTRLIVRHLTRDGVFAQLAHTVTDAATGQVRYNLDGTWAIGKHYIELEITQAGEIRTAPSVDQFVIRIVEDLDTH
;
A
#
# COMPACT_ATOMS: atom_id res chain seq x y z
N MET A 1 -7.75 -0.53 -8.25
CA MET A 1 -6.75 0.54 -8.50
C MET A 1 -5.37 -0.08 -8.65
N VAL A 2 -4.77 0.06 -9.84
CA VAL A 2 -3.40 -0.36 -10.12
C VAL A 2 -2.60 0.88 -10.48
N ILE A 3 -1.50 1.16 -9.77
CA ILE A 3 -0.57 2.25 -10.11
C ILE A 3 0.65 1.63 -10.78
N SER A 4 1.08 2.17 -11.93
CA SER A 4 2.34 1.76 -12.56
C SER A 4 3.43 2.79 -12.24
N ILE A 5 4.57 2.33 -11.72
CA ILE A 5 5.71 3.17 -11.32
C ILE A 5 6.98 2.59 -11.94
N LYS A 6 7.87 3.42 -12.45
CA LYS A 6 9.13 2.95 -13.05
C LYS A 6 10.08 2.44 -11.96
N ARG A 7 10.88 1.42 -12.29
CA ARG A 7 11.88 0.88 -11.36
C ARG A 7 12.88 1.98 -10.96
N GLY A 8 13.15 2.10 -9.67
CA GLY A 8 14.06 3.11 -9.13
C GLY A 8 13.36 4.41 -8.71
N ASP A 9 12.13 4.65 -9.16
CA ASP A 9 11.40 5.86 -8.80
C ASP A 9 10.95 5.83 -7.34
N LYS A 10 11.24 6.94 -6.66
CA LYS A 10 10.63 7.24 -5.37
C LYS A 10 9.30 7.94 -5.61
N PHE A 11 8.22 7.40 -5.04
CA PHE A 11 6.90 7.90 -5.33
C PHE A 11 6.00 7.88 -4.08
N PRO A 12 5.36 9.00 -3.71
CA PRO A 12 4.37 9.00 -2.65
C PRO A 12 3.06 8.36 -3.15
N VAL A 13 2.66 7.28 -2.51
CA VAL A 13 1.42 6.57 -2.78
C VAL A 13 0.42 6.94 -1.70
N THR A 14 -0.64 7.65 -2.09
CA THR A 14 -1.76 7.97 -1.21
C THR A 14 -2.95 7.12 -1.60
N PHE A 15 -3.62 6.56 -0.61
CA PHE A 15 -4.85 5.81 -0.81
C PHE A 15 -5.84 6.04 0.33
N THR A 16 -7.11 5.77 0.04
CA THR A 16 -8.21 5.93 0.97
C THR A 16 -8.86 4.58 1.23
N VAL A 17 -9.03 4.22 2.49
CA VAL A 17 -9.90 3.11 2.90
C VAL A 17 -11.25 3.68 3.31
N ASN A 18 -12.33 2.99 2.94
CA ASN A 18 -13.69 3.43 3.29
C ASN A 18 -14.01 3.06 4.75
N HIS A 19 -13.23 3.59 5.70
CA HIS A 19 -13.32 3.31 7.13
C HIS A 19 -12.70 4.45 7.93
N ASP A 20 -13.33 4.83 9.05
CA ASP A 20 -12.77 5.80 10.00
C ASP A 20 -11.67 5.14 10.83
N LEU A 21 -10.45 5.65 10.67
CA LEU A 21 -9.25 5.15 11.34
C LEU A 21 -9.00 5.82 12.69
N ALA A 22 -9.89 6.69 13.18
CA ALA A 22 -9.76 7.29 14.49
C ALA A 22 -9.69 6.20 15.57
N SER A 23 -8.72 6.31 16.49
CA SER A 23 -8.41 5.32 17.54
C SER A 23 -8.01 3.92 17.05
N ALA A 24 -7.87 3.70 15.74
CA ALA A 24 -7.42 2.42 15.20
C ALA A 24 -5.89 2.34 15.20
N THR A 25 -5.37 1.14 15.45
CA THR A 25 -3.98 0.81 15.12
C THR A 25 -3.96 0.25 13.70
N THR A 26 -3.03 0.70 12.86
CA THR A 26 -2.95 0.27 11.46
C THR A 26 -1.60 -0.33 11.14
N ARG A 27 -1.59 -1.34 10.25
CA ARG A 27 -0.38 -1.95 9.70
C ARG A 27 -0.53 -2.04 8.20
N LEU A 28 0.34 -1.34 7.48
CA LEU A 28 0.43 -1.48 6.04
C LEU A 28 1.28 -2.71 5.71
N ILE A 29 0.70 -3.65 4.99
CA ILE A 29 1.38 -4.87 4.59
C ILE A 29 1.51 -4.94 3.07
N VAL A 30 2.61 -5.51 2.61
CA VAL A 30 2.86 -5.78 1.19
C VAL A 30 3.23 -7.24 0.97
N ARG A 31 2.72 -7.79 -0.13
CA ARG A 31 3.16 -9.08 -0.68
C ARG A 31 3.81 -8.81 -2.04
N HIS A 32 5.09 -9.12 -2.12
CA HIS A 32 5.88 -8.84 -3.32
C HIS A 32 5.70 -9.95 -4.36
N LEU A 33 5.42 -9.57 -5.61
CA LEU A 33 5.35 -10.43 -6.81
C LEU A 33 4.22 -11.48 -6.83
N THR A 34 3.71 -11.89 -5.68
CA THR A 34 2.67 -12.90 -5.51
C THR A 34 1.67 -12.46 -4.43
N ARG A 35 0.43 -12.93 -4.55
CA ARG A 35 -0.58 -12.80 -3.48
C ARG A 35 -0.40 -13.84 -2.39
N ASP A 36 0.14 -14.99 -2.76
CA ASP A 36 0.41 -16.11 -1.86
C ASP A 36 1.88 -16.04 -1.47
N GLY A 37 2.18 -15.69 -0.23
CA GLY A 37 3.57 -15.55 0.23
C GLY A 37 3.72 -14.79 1.53
N VAL A 38 4.98 -14.64 1.96
CA VAL A 38 5.34 -13.85 3.14
C VAL A 38 5.01 -12.38 2.87
N PHE A 39 4.38 -11.73 3.85
CA PHE A 39 4.17 -10.30 3.81
C PHE A 39 5.30 -9.56 4.54
N ALA A 40 5.60 -8.35 4.08
CA ALA A 40 6.43 -7.39 4.79
C ALA A 40 5.55 -6.25 5.31
N GLN A 41 5.89 -5.72 6.49
CA GLN A 41 5.26 -4.51 6.99
C GLN A 41 5.98 -3.29 6.45
N LEU A 42 5.21 -2.33 5.95
CA LEU A 42 5.70 -1.05 5.44
C LEU A 42 5.47 0.05 6.49
N ALA A 43 6.36 1.03 6.53
CA ALA A 43 6.14 2.24 7.28
C ALA A 43 5.15 3.15 6.53
N HIS A 44 4.11 3.63 7.20
CA HIS A 44 3.07 4.46 6.60
C HIS A 44 2.66 5.59 7.55
N THR A 45 1.95 6.57 7.00
CA THR A 45 1.36 7.68 7.76
C THR A 45 -0.13 7.75 7.47
N VAL A 46 -0.95 7.79 8.51
CA VAL A 46 -2.37 8.15 8.36
C VAL A 46 -2.43 9.67 8.24
N THR A 47 -2.80 10.18 7.06
CA THR A 47 -2.82 11.62 6.78
C THR A 47 -4.15 12.27 7.13
N ASP A 48 -5.23 11.50 7.09
CA ASP A 48 -6.54 11.90 7.61
C ASP A 48 -7.25 10.65 8.13
N ALA A 49 -7.43 10.57 9.44
CA ALA A 49 -8.06 9.40 10.09
C ALA A 49 -9.57 9.33 9.82
N ALA A 50 -10.25 10.48 9.82
CA ALA A 50 -11.71 10.53 9.69
C ALA A 50 -12.19 10.08 8.31
N THR A 51 -11.39 10.36 7.27
CA THR A 51 -11.68 9.93 5.90
C THR A 51 -10.94 8.65 5.50
N GLY A 52 -10.10 8.10 6.39
CA GLY A 52 -9.35 6.87 6.12
C GLY A 52 -8.20 7.03 5.13
N GLN A 53 -7.60 8.22 5.03
CA GLN A 53 -6.50 8.49 4.11
C GLN A 53 -5.15 8.06 4.71
N VAL A 54 -4.42 7.27 3.94
CA VAL A 54 -3.10 6.72 4.29
C VAL A 54 -2.10 7.03 3.18
N ARG A 55 -0.87 7.35 3.58
CA ARG A 55 0.26 7.60 2.69
C ARG A 55 1.41 6.66 3.00
N TYR A 56 1.99 6.13 1.93
CA TYR A 56 3.24 5.36 1.92
C TYR A 56 4.20 6.01 0.93
N ASN A 57 5.50 6.06 1.26
CA ASN A 57 6.51 6.54 0.33
C ASN A 57 7.25 5.33 -0.23
N LEU A 58 7.03 5.03 -1.52
CA LEU A 58 7.80 4.03 -2.24
C LEU A 58 9.25 4.53 -2.38
N ASP A 59 10.20 3.66 -2.07
CA ASP A 59 11.62 3.96 -2.01
C ASP A 59 12.38 3.68 -3.31
N GLY A 60 11.70 3.07 -4.30
CA GLY A 60 12.27 2.69 -5.60
C GLY A 60 13.01 1.36 -5.61
N THR A 61 13.04 0.60 -4.50
CA THR A 61 13.84 -0.63 -4.38
C THR A 61 13.12 -1.89 -4.86
N TRP A 62 11.82 -1.80 -5.12
CA TRP A 62 11.00 -2.96 -5.45
C TRP A 62 11.34 -3.54 -6.83
N ALA A 63 11.36 -4.88 -6.91
CA ALA A 63 11.56 -5.59 -8.18
C ALA A 63 10.43 -5.32 -9.19
N ILE A 64 10.72 -5.47 -10.48
CA ILE A 64 9.71 -5.38 -11.55
C ILE A 64 8.63 -6.44 -11.35
N GLY A 65 7.36 -6.05 -11.46
CA GLY A 65 6.23 -6.94 -11.24
C GLY A 65 5.10 -6.31 -10.46
N LYS A 66 4.15 -7.14 -10.01
CA LYS A 66 2.98 -6.71 -9.24
C LYS A 66 3.24 -6.90 -7.75
N HIS A 67 2.95 -5.87 -6.96
CA HIS A 67 3.07 -5.89 -5.51
C HIS A 67 1.70 -5.54 -4.92
N TYR A 68 1.24 -6.36 -3.98
CA TYR A 68 -0.11 -6.31 -3.45
C TYR A 68 -0.06 -5.69 -2.06
N ILE A 69 -0.81 -4.61 -1.86
CA ILE A 69 -0.81 -3.83 -0.63
C ILE A 69 -2.16 -3.96 0.04
N GLU A 70 -2.15 -4.20 1.35
CA GLU A 70 -3.34 -4.30 2.19
C GLU A 70 -3.13 -3.49 3.47
N LEU A 71 -4.21 -2.94 4.01
CA LEU A 71 -4.19 -2.26 5.30
C LEU A 71 -4.91 -3.14 6.33
N GLU A 72 -4.16 -3.62 7.31
CA GLU A 72 -4.70 -4.26 8.50
C GLU A 72 -5.06 -3.15 9.51
N ILE A 73 -6.30 -3.17 9.98
CA ILE A 73 -6.88 -2.21 10.91
C ILE A 73 -7.29 -2.98 12.16
N THR A 74 -6.77 -2.56 13.31
CA THR A 74 -7.18 -3.07 14.62
C THR A 74 -7.92 -1.97 15.36
N GLN A 75 -9.20 -2.20 15.68
CA GLN A 75 -10.04 -1.22 16.36
C GLN A 75 -11.01 -1.95 17.31
N ALA A 76 -11.14 -1.45 18.54
CA ALA A 76 -11.98 -2.07 19.58
C ALA A 76 -11.69 -3.58 19.82
N GLY A 77 -10.45 -4.01 19.61
CA GLY A 77 -10.05 -5.42 19.77
C GLY A 77 -10.34 -6.32 18.56
N GLU A 78 -10.98 -5.79 17.53
CA GLU A 78 -11.22 -6.51 16.27
C GLU A 78 -10.15 -6.16 15.24
N ILE A 79 -9.66 -7.19 14.54
CA ILE A 79 -8.75 -7.05 13.41
C ILE A 79 -9.53 -7.24 12.13
N ARG A 80 -9.42 -6.27 11.23
CA ARG A 80 -10.01 -6.31 9.90
C ARG A 80 -8.95 -5.88 8.90
N THR A 81 -8.73 -6.69 7.87
CA THR A 81 -8.07 -6.22 6.66
C THR A 81 -9.13 -5.52 5.84
N ALA A 82 -9.03 -4.20 5.70
CA ALA A 82 -9.91 -3.51 4.78
C ALA A 82 -9.58 -4.04 3.37
N PRO A 83 -10.54 -4.65 2.64
CA PRO A 83 -10.43 -4.60 1.21
C PRO A 83 -10.55 -3.11 0.93
N SER A 84 -9.43 -2.46 0.61
CA SER A 84 -9.57 -1.24 -0.14
C SER A 84 -10.53 -1.58 -1.28
N VAL A 85 -11.51 -0.71 -1.52
CA VAL A 85 -12.61 -0.88 -2.51
C VAL A 85 -12.07 -1.24 -3.92
N ASP A 86 -10.76 -1.16 -4.04
CA ASP A 86 -9.88 -1.64 -5.05
C ASP A 86 -8.62 -2.20 -4.37
N GLN A 87 -8.35 -3.51 -4.41
CA GLN A 87 -7.07 -4.07 -3.95
C GLN A 87 -5.91 -3.23 -4.51
N PHE A 88 -5.10 -2.61 -3.63
CA PHE A 88 -4.05 -1.70 -4.08
C PHE A 88 -2.89 -2.50 -4.65
N VAL A 89 -2.76 -2.48 -5.96
CA VAL A 89 -1.63 -3.13 -6.65
C VAL A 89 -0.69 -2.05 -7.16
N ILE A 90 0.57 -2.10 -6.73
CA ILE A 90 1.64 -1.34 -7.35
C ILE A 90 2.32 -2.23 -8.37
N ARG A 91 2.32 -1.80 -9.63
CA ARG A 91 3.08 -2.45 -10.69
C ARG A 91 4.37 -1.68 -10.92
N ILE A 92 5.50 -2.30 -10.60
CA ILE A 92 6.80 -1.77 -11.00
C ILE A 92 7.07 -2.20 -12.43
N VAL A 93 7.37 -1.23 -13.29
CA VAL A 93 7.67 -1.44 -14.71
C VAL A 93 9.13 -1.06 -15.00
N GLU A 94 9.67 -1.55 -16.11
CA GLU A 94 10.96 -1.08 -16.60
C GLU A 94 10.90 0.40 -16.93
N ASP A 95 12.01 1.09 -16.68
CA ASP A 95 12.20 2.42 -17.21
C ASP A 95 12.59 2.30 -18.68
N LEU A 96 11.71 2.79 -19.56
CA LEU A 96 11.88 2.73 -21.01
C LEU A 96 12.43 4.05 -21.57
N ASP A 97 12.74 5.04 -20.73
CA ASP A 97 13.35 6.29 -21.17
C ASP A 97 14.87 6.11 -21.33
N THR A 98 15.26 5.30 -22.32
CA THR A 98 16.61 5.33 -22.90
C THR A 98 16.59 6.20 -24.14
N HIS A 99 16.88 7.49 -23.99
CA HIS A 99 17.25 8.40 -25.09
C HIS A 99 18.56 9.12 -24.75
#